data_AF-A0A7S2TZ70-F1
#
_entry.id   AF-A0A7S2TZ70-F1
#
_cell.length_a   1.000
_cell.length_b   1.000
_cell.length_c   1.000
_cell.angle_alpha   90.00
_cell.angle_beta   90.00
_cell.angle_gamma   90.00
#
_symmetry.space_group_name_H-M   'P 1'
#
loop_
_entity.id
_entity.type
_entity.pdbx_description
1 polymer ?
#
loop_
_entity_poly.entity_id
_entity_poly.type
_entity_poly.pdbx_seq_one_letter_code
_entity_poly.pdbx_strand_id
1 'polypeptide(L)'
;VLYAHGGGFVCCNSEVLLHSVTAFARAGYVVYSIDYPLSPENRFPTAVISVLKALQFMRVRDNAKEVHLLGDSAGGALVSVAAALLSNRELMADLMKSLKEPINPKYFPDVNRLCSVYGIM
;
A
#
# COMPACT_ATOMS: atom_id res chain seq x y z
N VAL A 1 -7.17 2.96 -7.22
CA VAL A 1 -6.55 3.54 -6.00
C VAL A 1 -6.25 2.41 -5.04
N LEU A 2 -5.03 2.34 -4.53
CA LEU A 2 -4.67 1.46 -3.42
C LEU A 2 -4.62 2.31 -2.15
N TYR A 3 -5.38 1.91 -1.15
CA TYR A 3 -5.49 2.61 0.13
C TYR A 3 -4.98 1.75 1.28
N ALA A 4 -4.07 2.32 2.09
CA ALA A 4 -3.66 1.76 3.36
C ALA A 4 -4.18 2.65 4.51
N HIS A 5 -4.92 2.04 5.44
CA HIS A 5 -5.51 2.74 6.58
C HIS A 5 -4.43 3.22 7.58
N GLY A 6 -4.78 4.20 8.41
CA GLY A 6 -3.98 4.65 9.55
C GLY A 6 -4.18 3.79 10.80
N GLY A 7 -3.87 4.32 11.98
CA GLY A 7 -3.95 3.57 13.24
C GLY A 7 -2.59 3.15 13.82
N GLY A 8 -1.53 3.93 13.54
CA GLY A 8 -0.24 3.77 14.19
C GLY A 8 0.44 2.42 13.96
N PHE A 9 0.05 1.69 12.91
CA PHE A 9 0.43 0.29 12.64
C PHE A 9 -0.08 -0.74 13.67
N VAL A 10 -0.87 -0.33 14.67
CA VAL A 10 -1.27 -1.18 15.80
C VAL A 10 -2.78 -1.41 15.90
N CYS A 11 -3.58 -0.60 15.21
CA CYS A 11 -5.05 -0.70 15.26
C CYS A 11 -5.69 -0.30 13.93
N CYS A 12 -7.03 -0.34 13.91
CA CYS A 12 -7.89 -0.15 12.74
C CYS A 12 -7.76 -1.26 11.68
N ASN A 13 -8.62 -1.20 10.68
CA ASN A 13 -8.64 -2.07 9.52
C ASN A 13 -9.33 -1.35 8.35
N SER A 14 -9.36 -2.02 7.20
CA SER A 14 -9.93 -1.57 5.94
C SER A 14 -11.42 -1.21 6.04
N GLU A 15 -12.19 -1.94 6.87
CA GLU A 15 -13.62 -1.75 7.08
C GLU A 15 -13.89 -0.48 7.89
N VAL A 16 -13.18 -0.30 9.01
CA VAL A 16 -13.36 0.85 9.92
C VAL A 16 -13.04 2.16 9.20
N LEU A 17 -12.00 2.19 8.35
CA LEU A 17 -11.63 3.39 7.58
C LEU A 17 -12.12 3.41 6.14
N LEU A 18 -13.13 2.58 5.80
CA LEU A 18 -13.67 2.55 4.44
C LEU A 18 -14.26 3.91 4.02
N HIS A 19 -14.82 4.66 4.97
CA HIS A 19 -15.40 5.98 4.74
C HIS A 19 -14.40 6.96 4.11
N SER A 20 -13.11 6.87 4.47
CA SER A 20 -12.01 7.70 3.95
C SER A 20 -11.84 7.60 2.42
N VAL A 21 -12.32 6.51 1.81
CA VAL A 21 -12.14 6.27 0.37
C VAL A 21 -13.44 6.23 -0.44
N THR A 22 -14.59 6.38 0.22
CA THR A 22 -15.91 6.35 -0.45
C THR A 22 -16.05 7.40 -1.55
N ALA A 23 -15.44 8.58 -1.39
CA ALA A 23 -15.46 9.63 -2.41
C ALA A 23 -14.79 9.17 -3.73
N PHE A 24 -13.69 8.42 -3.66
CA PHE A 24 -13.02 7.89 -4.86
C PHE A 24 -13.88 6.84 -5.56
N ALA A 25 -14.52 5.95 -4.79
CA ALA A 25 -15.43 4.96 -5.35
C ALA A 25 -16.63 5.64 -6.05
N ARG A 26 -17.22 6.67 -5.42
CA ARG A 26 -18.31 7.47 -6.00
C ARG A 26 -17.88 8.25 -7.25
N ALA A 27 -16.61 8.64 -7.33
CA ALA A 27 -16.02 9.25 -8.52
C ALA A 27 -15.68 8.23 -9.64
N GLY A 28 -15.99 6.95 -9.46
CA GLY A 28 -15.81 5.90 -10.47
C GLY A 28 -14.44 5.21 -10.43
N TYR A 29 -13.60 5.47 -9.42
CA TYR A 29 -12.34 4.75 -9.26
C TYR A 29 -12.57 3.36 -8.66
N VAL A 30 -11.85 2.36 -9.17
CA VAL A 30 -11.68 1.09 -8.46
C VAL A 30 -10.76 1.32 -7.26
N VAL A 31 -11.25 0.98 -6.06
CA VAL A 31 -10.53 1.17 -4.80
C VAL A 31 -10.19 -0.19 -4.19
N TYR A 32 -8.91 -0.39 -3.87
CA TYR A 32 -8.41 -1.51 -3.09
C TYR A 32 -8.06 -0.97 -1.71
N SER A 33 -8.85 -1.31 -0.69
CA SER A 33 -8.54 -1.02 0.71
C SER A 33 -7.87 -2.27 1.30
N ILE A 34 -6.64 -2.15 1.80
CA ILE A 34 -5.88 -3.31 2.27
C ILE A 34 -5.90 -3.42 3.79
N ASP A 35 -6.02 -4.66 4.27
CA ASP A 35 -5.66 -5.03 5.63
C ASP A 35 -4.22 -5.52 5.64
N TYR A 36 -3.32 -4.68 6.15
CA TYR A 36 -1.91 -5.04 6.31
C TYR A 36 -1.65 -5.57 7.73
N PRO A 37 -0.65 -6.45 7.92
CA PRO A 37 -0.32 -6.99 9.24
C PRO A 37 0.09 -5.91 10.25
N LEU A 38 -0.49 -5.97 11.44
CA LEU A 38 -0.28 -4.99 12.51
C LEU A 38 0.89 -5.36 13.44
N SER A 39 1.45 -4.34 14.06
CA SER A 39 2.42 -4.41 15.15
C SER A 39 1.72 -4.56 16.50
N PRO A 40 2.40 -5.14 17.52
CA PRO A 40 3.80 -5.59 17.54
C PRO A 40 4.07 -6.98 16.93
N GLU A 41 3.03 -7.75 16.60
CA GLU A 41 3.13 -9.12 16.11
C GLU A 41 3.89 -9.19 14.78
N ASN A 42 3.69 -8.18 13.93
CA ASN A 42 4.34 -8.07 12.64
C ASN A 42 5.19 -6.79 12.60
N ARG A 43 6.49 -6.95 12.80
CA ARG A 43 7.45 -5.84 12.72
C ARG A 43 7.74 -5.46 11.27
N PHE A 44 8.30 -4.27 11.08
CA PHE A 44 8.88 -3.85 9.81
C PHE A 44 9.87 -4.93 9.30
N PRO A 45 9.86 -5.28 8.00
CA PRO A 45 9.14 -4.66 6.87
C PRO A 45 7.80 -5.31 6.49
N THR A 46 7.17 -6.09 7.37
CA THR A 46 6.01 -6.96 7.00
C THR A 46 4.82 -6.20 6.41
N ALA A 47 4.46 -5.04 6.97
CA ALA A 47 3.34 -4.24 6.45
C ALA A 47 3.62 -3.72 5.03
N VAL A 48 4.85 -3.24 4.74
CA VAL A 48 5.16 -2.69 3.40
C VAL A 48 5.24 -3.79 2.35
N ILE A 49 5.69 -4.99 2.73
CA ILE A 49 5.64 -6.17 1.88
C ILE A 49 4.20 -6.48 1.45
N SER A 50 3.23 -6.29 2.35
CA SER A 50 1.81 -6.51 2.04
C SER A 50 1.28 -5.49 1.02
N VAL A 51 1.72 -4.23 1.10
CA VAL A 51 1.43 -3.23 0.04
C VAL A 51 1.99 -3.66 -1.31
N LEU A 52 3.26 -4.10 -1.36
CA LEU A 52 3.87 -4.57 -2.59
C LEU A 52 3.14 -5.79 -3.16
N LYS A 53 2.78 -6.76 -2.32
CA LYS A 53 1.97 -7.92 -2.73
C LYS A 53 0.60 -7.50 -3.26
N ALA A 54 -0.05 -6.52 -2.65
CA ALA A 54 -1.32 -5.98 -3.14
C ALA A 54 -1.18 -5.32 -4.51
N LEU A 55 -0.11 -4.56 -4.74
CA LEU A 55 0.20 -3.98 -6.05
C LEU A 55 0.40 -5.07 -7.11
N GLN A 56 1.15 -6.12 -6.76
CA GLN A 56 1.34 -7.25 -7.64
C GLN A 56 0.02 -7.96 -7.96
N PHE A 57 -0.82 -8.14 -6.95
CA PHE A 57 -2.15 -8.73 -7.11
C PHE A 57 -3.03 -7.90 -8.06
N MET A 58 -3.09 -6.58 -7.89
CA MET A 58 -3.85 -5.68 -8.77
C MET A 58 -3.38 -5.78 -10.23
N ARG A 59 -2.07 -5.86 -10.45
CA ARG A 59 -1.50 -6.01 -11.79
C ARG A 59 -1.87 -7.34 -12.42
N VAL A 60 -1.73 -8.43 -11.68
CA VAL A 60 -1.92 -9.80 -12.19
C VAL A 60 -3.39 -10.12 -12.38
N ARG A 61 -4.24 -9.79 -11.40
CA ARG A 61 -5.67 -10.13 -11.42
C ARG A 61 -6.47 -9.22 -12.35
N ASP A 62 -6.25 -7.91 -12.24
CA ASP A 62 -7.14 -6.91 -12.85
C ASP A 62 -6.44 -6.12 -13.97
N ASN A 63 -5.23 -6.53 -14.37
CA ASN A 63 -4.39 -5.88 -15.38
C ASN A 63 -4.21 -4.36 -15.12
N ALA A 64 -4.22 -3.96 -13.84
CA ALA A 64 -4.00 -2.56 -13.47
C ALA A 64 -2.64 -2.12 -14.02
N LYS A 65 -2.62 -1.16 -14.95
CA LYS A 65 -1.39 -0.60 -15.52
C LYS A 65 -0.83 0.50 -14.63
N GLU A 66 -1.71 1.25 -14.01
CA GLU A 66 -1.40 2.42 -13.22
C GLU A 66 -2.13 2.35 -11.88
N VAL A 67 -1.54 2.96 -10.86
CA VAL A 67 -2.11 3.04 -9.52
C VAL A 67 -1.86 4.40 -8.89
N HIS A 68 -2.84 4.85 -8.11
CA HIS A 68 -2.66 5.93 -7.15
C HIS A 68 -2.56 5.31 -5.76
N LEU A 69 -1.52 5.69 -5.04
CA LEU A 69 -1.30 5.28 -3.65
C LEU A 69 -1.89 6.33 -2.72
N LEU A 70 -2.71 5.87 -1.77
CA LEU A 70 -3.37 6.70 -0.78
C LEU A 70 -3.17 6.08 0.61
N GLY A 71 -2.96 6.90 1.62
CA GLY A 71 -3.05 6.44 3.00
C GLY A 71 -3.13 7.59 3.97
N ASP A 72 -3.67 7.33 5.15
CA ASP A 72 -3.78 8.30 6.24
C ASP A 72 -2.81 7.95 7.37
N SER A 73 -2.20 8.97 8.00
CA SER A 73 -1.32 8.78 9.16
C SER A 73 -0.25 7.69 8.92
N ALA A 74 -0.27 6.60 9.70
CA ALA A 74 0.61 5.44 9.53
C ALA A 74 0.49 4.78 8.15
N GLY A 75 -0.71 4.71 7.58
CA GLY A 75 -0.95 4.22 6.22
C GLY A 75 -0.33 5.13 5.16
N GLY A 76 -0.35 6.44 5.38
CA GLY A 76 0.34 7.43 4.54
C GLY A 76 1.86 7.23 4.52
N ALA A 77 2.45 7.01 5.70
CA ALA A 77 3.86 6.62 5.80
C ALA A 77 4.12 5.29 5.08
N LEU A 78 3.23 4.31 5.25
CA LEU A 78 3.36 2.98 4.65
C LEU A 78 3.39 3.03 3.12
N VAL A 79 2.46 3.75 2.50
CA VAL A 79 2.43 3.89 1.03
C VAL A 79 3.58 4.74 0.50
N SER A 80 4.11 5.67 1.30
CA SER A 80 5.28 6.45 0.95
C SER A 80 6.55 5.59 0.89
N VAL A 81 6.73 4.69 1.87
CA VAL A 81 7.84 3.72 1.84
C VAL A 81 7.70 2.77 0.64
N ALA A 82 6.50 2.30 0.33
CA ALA A 82 6.26 1.48 -0.85
C ALA A 82 6.65 2.21 -2.15
N ALA A 83 6.27 3.48 -2.30
CA ALA A 83 6.65 4.31 -3.44
C ALA A 83 8.18 4.48 -3.55
N ALA A 84 8.85 4.74 -2.41
CA ALA A 84 10.30 4.85 -2.37
C ALA A 84 10.99 3.56 -2.84
N LEU A 85 10.54 2.39 -2.35
CA LEU A 85 11.04 1.09 -2.78
C LEU A 85 10.85 0.87 -4.29
N LEU A 86 9.69 1.22 -4.84
CA LEU A 86 9.43 1.06 -6.28
C LEU A 86 10.29 1.99 -7.15
N SER A 87 10.62 3.18 -6.63
CA SER A 87 11.45 4.17 -7.32
C SER A 87 12.96 3.90 -7.23
N ASN A 88 13.41 3.16 -6.22
CA ASN A 88 14.83 2.92 -5.94
C ASN A 88 15.18 1.43 -5.97
N ARG A 89 15.91 1.03 -7.02
CA ARG A 89 16.29 -0.37 -7.25
C ARG A 89 17.20 -0.94 -6.17
N GLU A 90 18.05 -0.14 -5.55
CA GLU A 90 18.96 -0.59 -4.48
C GLU A 90 18.17 -0.90 -3.22
N LEU A 91 17.27 0.00 -2.81
CA LEU A 91 16.39 -0.24 -1.66
C LEU A 91 15.48 -1.46 -1.88
N MET A 92 14.95 -1.62 -3.10
CA MET A 92 14.17 -2.81 -3.44
C MET A 92 15.02 -4.09 -3.37
N ALA A 93 16.23 -4.08 -3.92
CA ALA A 93 17.13 -5.23 -3.88
C ALA A 93 17.51 -5.61 -2.44
N ASP A 94 17.74 -4.62 -1.57
CA ASP A 94 18.03 -4.85 -0.16
C ASP A 94 16.82 -5.44 0.58
N LEU A 95 15.62 -4.91 0.34
CA LEU A 95 14.39 -5.51 0.88
C LEU A 95 14.24 -6.97 0.42
N MET A 96 14.48 -7.25 -0.86
CA MET A 96 14.34 -8.58 -1.44
C MET A 96 15.22 -9.64 -0.77
N LYS A 97 16.40 -9.27 -0.26
CA LYS A 97 17.27 -10.18 0.51
C LYS A 97 16.61 -10.68 1.80
N SER A 98 15.67 -9.91 2.35
CA SER A 98 14.96 -10.25 3.59
C SER A 98 13.66 -11.04 3.37
N LEU A 99 13.22 -11.18 2.11
CA LEU A 99 11.96 -11.85 1.78
C LEU A 99 12.10 -13.37 1.78
N LYS A 100 11.16 -14.05 2.43
CA LYS A 100 11.01 -15.51 2.31
C LYS A 100 10.45 -15.94 0.95
N GLU A 101 9.61 -15.09 0.36
CA GLU A 101 8.97 -15.32 -0.94
C GLU A 101 9.33 -14.18 -1.89
N PRO A 102 9.78 -14.48 -3.12
CA PRO A 102 10.18 -13.46 -4.06
C PRO A 102 8.98 -12.65 -4.55
N ILE A 103 9.10 -11.33 -4.53
CA ILE A 103 8.19 -10.41 -5.23
C ILE A 103 8.80 -10.10 -6.59
N ASN A 104 8.01 -10.13 -7.66
CA ASN A 104 8.52 -9.91 -9.01
C ASN A 104 8.23 -8.47 -9.48
N PRO A 105 9.25 -7.62 -9.68
CA PRO A 105 9.07 -6.22 -10.04
C PRO A 105 8.35 -6.00 -11.37
N LYS A 106 8.38 -6.98 -12.28
CA LYS A 106 7.69 -6.90 -13.57
C LYS A 106 6.18 -6.81 -13.41
N TYR A 107 5.65 -7.27 -12.28
CA TYR A 107 4.23 -7.32 -12.01
C TYR A 107 3.76 -6.19 -11.12
N PHE A 108 4.44 -5.05 -11.07
CA PHE A 108 3.87 -3.86 -10.45
C PHE A 108 3.18 -2.95 -11.47
N PRO A 109 2.05 -2.30 -11.11
CA PRO A 109 1.54 -1.17 -11.85
C PRO A 109 2.45 0.05 -11.66
N ASP A 110 2.43 0.98 -12.60
CA ASP A 110 3.12 2.27 -12.49
C ASP A 110 2.43 3.15 -11.45
N VAL A 111 3.21 3.73 -10.53
CA VAL A 111 2.68 4.63 -9.50
C VAL A 111 2.56 6.04 -10.06
N ASN A 112 1.34 6.47 -10.35
CA ASN A 112 1.08 7.79 -10.95
C ASN A 112 1.10 8.92 -9.92
N ARG A 113 0.52 8.68 -8.74
CA ARG A 113 0.39 9.67 -7.66
C ARG A 113 0.50 8.98 -6.31
N LEU A 114 1.08 9.70 -5.35
CA LEU A 114 1.11 9.37 -3.94
C LEU A 114 0.42 10.49 -3.16
N CYS A 115 -0.53 10.13 -2.30
CA CYS A 115 -1.19 11.06 -1.41
C CYS A 115 -1.16 10.50 0.02
N SER A 116 -0.52 11.25 0.91
CA SER A 116 -0.58 11.01 2.36
C SER A 116 -1.54 12.02 2.96
N VAL A 117 -2.63 11.55 3.55
CA VAL A 117 -3.58 12.39 4.27
C VAL A 117 -3.14 12.43 5.73
N TYR A 118 -2.43 13.50 6.13
CA TYR A 118 -2.20 13.75 7.54
C TYR A 118 -3.54 14.18 8.17
N GLY A 119 -4.08 13.36 9.09
CA GLY A 119 -5.37 13.58 9.78
C GLY A 119 -5.46 14.98 10.38
N ILE A 120 -6.62 15.63 10.44
CA ILE A 120 -7.83 15.24 11.18
C ILE A 120 -9.04 15.71 10.34
N MET A 121 -10.07 14.87 10.17
CA MET A 121 -11.43 15.35 9.91
C MET A 121 -12.28 15.10 11.15
#